data_AF-A0A944CJZ3-F1
#
_entry.id   AF-A0A944CJZ3-F1
#
_cell.length_a   1.000
_cell.length_b   1.000
_cell.length_c   1.000
_cell.angle_alpha   90.00
_cell.angle_beta   90.00
_cell.angle_gamma   90.00
#
_symmetry.space_group_name_H-M   'P 1'
#
loop_
_entity.id
_entity.type
_entity.pdbx_description
1 polymer ?
#
loop_
_entity_poly.entity_id
_entity_poly.type
_entity_poly.pdbx_seq_one_letter_code
_entity_poly.pdbx_strand_id
1 'polypeptide(L)' 'MNSYEMTNMIIDEEAYGEEHVTVELLFEQQNYIITFQKSDLELMNAWVLEDGKTLPANLSKGLMDSIKEDIKKKI' A
#
# COMPACT_ATOMS: atom_id res chain seq x y z
N MET A 1 11.23 6.80 12.97
CA MET A 1 10.02 7.64 12.88
C MET A 1 9.58 7.54 11.44
N ASN A 2 8.48 6.85 11.19
CA ASN A 2 8.09 6.46 9.83
C ASN A 2 7.83 7.72 9.00
N SER A 3 8.50 7.80 7.85
CA SER A 3 8.43 8.94 6.95
C SER A 3 7.11 9.05 6.19
N TYR A 4 6.16 8.14 6.45
CA TYR A 4 4.84 8.06 5.83
C TYR A 4 3.74 7.95 6.89
N GLU A 5 2.54 8.38 6.53
CA GLU A 5 1.31 8.23 7.32
C GLU A 5 0.31 7.37 6.55
N MET A 6 -0.13 6.24 7.12
CA MET A 6 -1.18 5.43 6.52
C MET A 6 -2.54 6.07 6.81
N THR A 7 -3.17 6.62 5.78
CA THR A 7 -4.44 7.36 5.89
C THR A 7 -5.64 6.42 5.79
N ASN A 8 -5.50 5.33 5.05
CA ASN A 8 -6.58 4.36 4.88
C ASN A 8 -6.04 2.93 4.63
N MET A 9 -6.85 1.94 4.97
CA MET A 9 -6.56 0.53 4.73
C MET A 9 -7.86 -0.21 4.43
N ILE A 10 -7.89 -0.87 3.28
CA ILE A 10 -9.05 -1.61 2.76
C ILE A 10 -8.60 -3.05 2.55
N ILE A 11 -9.37 -4.00 3.10
CA ILE A 11 -9.19 -5.43 2.82
C ILE A 11 -10.37 -5.84 1.95
N ASP A 12 -10.08 -6.29 0.74
CA ASP A 12 -11.07 -6.75 -0.22
C ASP A 12 -10.97 -8.27 -0.37
N GLU A 13 -12.07 -8.98 -0.11
CA GLU A 13 -12.20 -10.41 -0.40
C GLU A 13 -12.72 -10.57 -1.83
N GLU A 14 -11.81 -10.87 -2.77
CA GLU A 14 -12.26 -11.24 -4.11
C GLU A 14 -12.87 -12.65 -4.11
N ALA A 15 -13.72 -12.89 -5.10
CA ALA A 15 -14.29 -14.22 -5.31
C ALA A 15 -13.14 -15.25 -5.46
N TYR A 16 -13.37 -16.47 -4.97
CA TYR A 16 -12.38 -17.57 -4.94
C TYR A 16 -11.30 -17.51 -3.84
N GLY A 17 -11.43 -16.60 -2.87
CA GLY A 17 -10.58 -16.59 -1.66
C GLY A 17 -9.24 -15.90 -1.86
N GLU A 18 -9.11 -15.09 -2.92
CA GLU A 18 -8.00 -14.18 -3.10
C GLU A 18 -8.31 -12.88 -2.38
N GLU A 19 -7.60 -12.63 -1.28
CA GLU A 19 -7.76 -11.40 -0.51
C GLU A 19 -6.69 -10.38 -0.89
N HIS A 20 -7.09 -9.12 -1.04
CA HIS A 20 -6.18 -8.01 -1.32
C HIS A 20 -6.21 -6.97 -0.21
N VAL A 21 -5.04 -6.43 0.12
CA VAL A 21 -4.90 -5.32 1.06
C VAL A 21 -4.47 -4.10 0.26
N THR A 22 -5.36 -3.13 0.14
CA THR A 22 -5.05 -1.83 -0.43
C THR A 22 -4.85 -0.82 0.70
N VAL A 23 -3.68 -0.20 0.74
CA VAL A 23 -3.37 0.88 1.68
C VAL A 23 -3.20 2.19 0.95
N GLU A 24 -3.75 3.23 1.55
CA GLU A 24 -3.49 4.61 1.15
C GLU A 24 -2.57 5.24 2.18
N LEU A 25 -1.51 5.90 1.70
CA LEU A 25 -0.53 6.54 2.56
C LEU A 25 -0.05 7.86 1.99
N LEU A 26 0.27 8.80 2.88
CA LEU A 26 0.89 10.06 2.56
C LEU A 26 2.39 9.96 2.84
N PHE A 27 3.21 10.15 1.81
CA PHE A 27 4.67 10.16 1.90
C PHE A 27 5.20 11.32 1.07
N GLU A 28 6.08 12.15 1.63
CA GLU A 28 6.64 13.34 0.94
C GLU A 28 5.58 14.27 0.30
N GLN A 29 4.43 14.45 0.97
CA GLN A 29 3.28 15.25 0.47
C GLN A 29 2.59 14.66 -0.77
N GLN A 30 2.88 13.41 -1.12
CA GLN A 30 2.23 12.67 -2.19
C GLN A 30 1.39 11.53 -1.61
N ASN A 31 0.21 11.31 -2.19
CA ASN A 31 -0.64 10.18 -1.81
C ASN A 31 -0.25 8.97 -2.64
N TYR A 32 0.02 7.86 -1.97
CA TYR A 32 0.29 6.58 -2.59
C TYR A 32 -0.85 5.63 -2.31
N ILE A 33 -1.17 4.82 -3.31
CA ILE A 33 -2.15 3.74 -3.22
C ILE A 33 -1.41 2.46 -3.57
N ILE A 34 -1.29 1.56 -2.61
CA ILE A 34 -0.50 0.34 -2.75
C ILE A 34 -1.39 -0.85 -2.47
N THR A 35 -1.40 -1.81 -3.38
CA THR A 35 -2.19 -3.03 -3.24
C THR A 35 -1.26 -4.23 -3.11
N PHE A 36 -1.54 -5.04 -2.10
CA PHE A 36 -0.82 -6.26 -1.79
C PHE A 36 -1.76 -7.45 -1.85
N GLN A 37 -1.24 -8.61 -2.22
CA GLN A 37 -1.94 -9.87 -1.98
C GLN A 37 -1.87 -10.19 -0.48
N LYS A 38 -3.00 -10.36 0.20
CA LYS A 38 -3.06 -10.54 1.67
C LYS A 38 -2.29 -11.78 2.15
N SER A 39 -2.30 -12.86 1.37
CA SER A 39 -1.70 -14.15 1.76
C SER A 39 -0.20 -14.07 2.09
N ASP A 40 0.58 -13.30 1.33
CA ASP A 40 2.03 -13.14 1.55
C ASP A 40 2.51 -11.68 1.60
N LEU A 41 1.58 -10.72 1.44
CA LEU A 41 1.89 -9.30 1.20
C LEU A 41 2.82 -9.11 -0.01
N GLU A 42 2.61 -9.91 -1.05
CA GLU A 42 3.25 -9.69 -2.34
C GLU A 42 2.70 -8.39 -2.94
N LEU A 43 3.59 -7.55 -3.47
CA LEU A 43 3.19 -6.28 -4.08
C LEU A 43 2.49 -6.57 -5.41
N MET A 44 1.20 -6.25 -5.50
CA MET A 44 0.43 -6.35 -6.73
C MET A 44 0.59 -5.09 -7.56
N ASN A 45 0.34 -3.92 -6.94
CA ASN A 45 0.42 -2.63 -7.62
C ASN A 45 0.80 -1.51 -6.66
N ALA A 46 1.47 -0.49 -7.18
CA ALA A 46 1.74 0.75 -6.46
C ALA A 46 1.48 1.94 -7.38
N TRP A 47 0.75 2.93 -6.88
CA TRP A 47 0.39 4.15 -7.58
C TRP A 47 0.70 5.35 -6.71
N VAL A 48 1.05 6.46 -7.35
CA VAL A 48 1.18 7.78 -6.73
C VAL A 48 0.18 8.72 -7.41
N LEU A 49 -0.52 9.51 -6.60
CA LEU A 49 -1.41 10.55 -7.06
C LEU A 49 -0.66 11.87 -7.11
N GLU A 50 -0.37 12.34 -8.32
CA GLU A 50 0.33 13.60 -8.58
C GLU A 50 -0.49 14.42 -9.60
N ASP A 51 -0.79 15.69 -9.29
CA ASP A 51 -1.54 16.58 -10.17
C ASP A 51 -2.88 16.00 -10.69
N GLY A 52 -3.58 15.26 -9.83
CA GLY A 52 -4.86 14.59 -10.16
C GLY A 52 -4.73 13.40 -11.11
N LYS A 53 -3.50 12.91 -11.35
CA LYS A 53 -3.21 11.73 -12.15
C LYS A 53 -2.65 10.63 -11.26
N THR A 54 -3.08 9.40 -11.52
CA THR A 54 -2.48 8.19 -10.94
C THR A 54 -1.37 7.69 -11.85
N LEU A 55 -0.14 7.70 -11.34
CA LEU A 55 1.04 7.23 -12.04
C LEU A 55 1.60 6.00 -11.31
N PRO A 56 2.18 5.02 -12.03
CA PRO A 56 2.80 3.87 -11.38
C PRO A 56 3.95 4.36 -10.49
N ALA A 57 3.91 3.96 -9.22
CA ALA A 57 4.91 4.35 -8.24
C ALA A 57 5.94 3.25 -8.05
N ASN A 58 7.20 3.65 -7.93
CA ASN A 58 8.27 2.76 -7.49
C ASN A 58 8.72 3.20 -6.10
N LEU A 59 8.46 2.37 -5.11
CA LEU A 59 8.77 2.64 -3.71
C LEU A 59 10.08 1.94 -3.34
N SER A 60 10.92 2.64 -2.59
CA SER A 60 12.17 2.05 -2.09
C SER A 60 11.88 0.83 -1.22
N LYS A 61 12.73 -0.19 -1.32
CA LYS A 61 12.60 -1.45 -0.55
C LYS A 61 12.40 -1.21 0.94
N GLY A 62 13.15 -0.29 1.56
CA GLY A 62 13.02 -0.01 2.99
C GLY A 62 11.66 0.58 3.41
N LEU A 63 11.07 1.42 2.54
CA LEU A 63 9.71 1.94 2.75
C LEU A 63 8.68 0.83 2.59
N MET A 64 8.83 0.00 1.57
CA MET A 64 7.99 -1.16 1.31
C MET A 64 7.99 -2.15 2.49
N ASP A 65 9.18 -2.50 3.00
CA ASP A 65 9.32 -3.38 4.18
C ASP A 65 8.61 -2.78 5.40
N SER A 66 8.76 -1.48 5.65
CA SER A 66 8.10 -0.79 6.76
C SER A 66 6.56 -0.84 6.65
N ILE A 67 6.04 -0.59 5.44
CA ILE A 67 4.59 -0.66 5.16
C ILE A 67 4.07 -2.08 5.40
N LYS A 68 4.77 -3.10 4.91
CA LYS A 68 4.39 -4.51 5.12
C LYS A 68 4.39 -4.86 6.60
N GLU A 69 5.39 -4.42 7.37
CA GLU A 69 5.42 -4.64 8.82
C GLU A 69 4.23 -3.98 9.53
N ASP A 70 3.81 -2.79 9.10
CA ASP A 70 2.66 -2.10 9.68
C ASP A 70 1.34 -2.81 9.35
N ILE A 71 1.17 -3.25 8.10
CA ILE A 71 0.03 -4.06 7.66
C ILE A 71 -0.04 -5.35 8.49
N LYS A 72 1.07 -6.07 8.66
CA LYS A 72 1.13 -7.32 9.46
C LYS A 72 0.72 -7.12 10.93
N LYS A 73 0.87 -5.92 11.49
CA LYS A 73 0.44 -5.62 12.86
C LYS A 73 -1.06 -5.31 12.96
N LYS A 74 -1.71 -5.00 11.83
CA LYS A 74 -3.12 -4.61 11.75
C LYS A 74 -4.03 -5.74 11.28
N ILE A 75 -3.49 -6.78 10.65
CA ILE A 75 -4.21 -8.00 10.23
C ILE A 75 -4.04 -9.16 11.21
#